data_AF-A0A2V6TE68-F1
#
_entry.id   AF-A0A2V6TE68-F1
#
_cell.length_a   1.000
_cell.length_b   1.000
_cell.length_c   1.000
_cell.angle_alpha   90.00
_cell.angle_beta   90.00
_cell.angle_gamma   90.00
#
_symmetry.space_group_name_H-M   'P 1'
#
loop_
_entity.id
_entity.type
_entity.pdbx_description
1 polymer ?
#
loop_
_entity_poly.entity_id
_entity_poly.type
_entity_poly.pdbx_seq_one_letter_code
_entity_poly.pdbx_strand_id
1 'polypeptide(L)'
;TRERKAADLVEVLRVAGVPAAPILTVDRALAEPQTRESGVLVGANHPRLPDYQSIGLPITWDGVRPAVRRVPPLLGEHSGDVLTWLGYTLDDVRSLRGNGVIQ
;
A
#
# COMPACT_ATOMS: atom_id res chain seq x y z
N THR A 1 -29.15 -3.68 -19.54
CA THR A 1 -28.54 -3.36 -18.23
C THR A 1 -29.22 -2.19 -17.50
N ARG A 2 -29.76 -1.17 -18.19
CA ARG A 2 -30.33 0.04 -17.55
C ARG A 2 -31.51 -0.18 -16.60
N GLU A 3 -32.29 -1.25 -16.76
CA GLU A 3 -33.54 -1.50 -16.04
C GLU A 3 -33.40 -2.37 -14.79
N ARG A 4 -32.21 -2.90 -14.51
CA ARG A 4 -31.97 -3.83 -13.41
C ARG A 4 -30.74 -3.42 -12.60
N LYS A 5 -30.73 -3.70 -11.30
CA LYS A 5 -29.55 -3.44 -10.47
C LYS A 5 -28.40 -4.34 -10.92
N ALA A 6 -27.18 -3.84 -10.78
CA ALA A 6 -25.97 -4.56 -11.19
C ALA A 6 -25.85 -5.93 -10.50
N ALA A 7 -26.17 -6.02 -9.21
CA ALA A 7 -26.14 -7.28 -8.46
C ALA A 7 -27.07 -8.34 -9.06
N ASP A 8 -28.32 -7.96 -9.36
CA ASP A 8 -29.28 -8.89 -9.98
C ASP A 8 -28.76 -9.36 -11.34
N LEU A 9 -28.23 -8.44 -12.15
CA LEU A 9 -27.72 -8.74 -13.49
C LEU A 9 -26.55 -9.72 -13.45
N VAL A 10 -25.60 -9.50 -12.55
CA VAL A 10 -24.45 -10.38 -12.34
C VAL A 10 -24.92 -11.79 -11.98
N GLU A 11 -25.93 -11.92 -11.12
CA GLU A 11 -26.43 -13.24 -10.74
C GLU A 11 -27.09 -13.99 -11.91
N VAL A 12 -27.92 -13.31 -12.70
CA VAL A 12 -28.55 -13.91 -13.88
C VAL A 12 -27.50 -14.32 -14.93
N LEU A 13 -26.48 -13.49 -15.15
CA LEU A 13 -25.39 -13.78 -16.09
C LEU A 13 -24.53 -14.96 -15.60
N ARG A 14 -24.25 -15.02 -14.29
CA ARG A 14 -23.52 -16.12 -13.66
C ARG A 14 -24.23 -17.47 -13.86
N VAL A 15 -25.55 -17.52 -13.64
CA VAL A 15 -26.37 -18.73 -13.88
C VAL A 15 -26.33 -19.16 -15.35
N ALA A 16 -26.29 -18.20 -16.27
CA ALA A 16 -26.17 -18.46 -17.71
C ALA A 16 -24.72 -18.81 -18.17
N GLY A 17 -23.75 -18.86 -17.26
CA GLY A 17 -22.34 -19.14 -17.59
C GLY A 17 -21.61 -17.98 -18.26
N VAL A 18 -22.17 -16.76 -18.22
CA VAL A 18 -21.56 -15.56 -18.79
C VAL A 18 -20.69 -14.88 -17.74
N PRO A 19 -19.37 -14.73 -17.96
CA PRO A 19 -18.49 -14.02 -17.04
C PRO A 19 -18.90 -12.55 -16.91
N ALA A 20 -19.26 -12.14 -15.69
CA ALA A 20 -19.65 -10.77 -15.38
C ALA A 20 -19.24 -10.42 -13.96
N ALA A 21 -18.87 -9.16 -13.74
CA ALA A 21 -18.55 -8.61 -12.44
C ALA A 21 -19.08 -7.17 -12.34
N PRO A 22 -19.43 -6.69 -11.13
CA PRO A 22 -19.79 -5.29 -10.95
C PRO A 22 -18.56 -4.38 -11.07
N ILE A 23 -18.78 -3.13 -11.48
CA ILE A 23 -17.76 -2.08 -11.36
C ILE A 23 -17.82 -1.57 -9.92
N LEU A 24 -16.75 -1.80 -9.17
CA LEU A 24 -16.64 -1.40 -7.78
C LEU A 24 -15.95 -0.04 -7.65
N THR A 25 -16.37 0.74 -6.66
CA THR A 25 -15.58 1.87 -6.15
C THR A 25 -14.40 1.33 -5.33
N VAL A 26 -13.39 2.17 -5.09
CA VAL A 26 -12.16 1.76 -4.39
C VAL A 26 -12.46 1.22 -2.98
N ASP A 27 -13.31 1.91 -2.21
CA ASP A 27 -13.72 1.48 -0.87
C ASP A 27 -14.42 0.11 -0.88
N ARG A 28 -15.25 -0.15 -1.89
CA ARG A 28 -15.93 -1.45 -2.07
C ARG A 28 -14.93 -2.54 -2.44
N ALA A 29 -14.04 -2.27 -3.38
CA ALA A 29 -13.00 -3.21 -3.80
C ALA A 29 -12.07 -3.60 -2.64
N LEU A 30 -11.72 -2.66 -1.76
CA LEU A 30 -10.91 -2.92 -0.55
C LEU A 30 -11.68 -3.72 0.52
N ALA A 31 -13.01 -3.64 0.53
CA ALA A 31 -13.86 -4.39 1.45
C ALA A 31 -14.23 -5.80 0.98
N GLU A 32 -13.97 -6.15 -0.29
CA GLU A 32 -14.30 -7.46 -0.85
C GLU A 32 -13.61 -8.60 -0.10
N PRO A 33 -14.31 -9.73 0.14
CA PRO A 33 -13.74 -10.92 0.78
C PRO A 33 -12.47 -11.39 0.07
N GLN A 34 -12.47 -11.44 -1.26
CA GLN A 34 -11.31 -11.84 -2.05
C GLN A 34 -10.10 -10.93 -1.79
N THR A 35 -10.31 -9.61 -1.69
CA THR A 35 -9.23 -8.66 -1.42
C THR A 35 -8.62 -8.91 -0.04
N ARG A 36 -9.46 -9.10 0.98
CA ARG A 36 -9.00 -9.40 2.36
C ARG A 36 -8.28 -10.74 2.44
N GLU A 37 -8.89 -11.79 1.88
CA GLU A 37 -8.39 -13.17 1.94
C GLU A 37 -7.14 -13.39 1.09
N SER A 38 -6.94 -12.61 0.02
CA SER A 38 -5.73 -12.67 -0.78
C SER A 38 -4.46 -12.25 -0.01
N GLY A 39 -4.61 -11.61 1.15
CA GLY A 39 -3.50 -11.04 1.92
C GLY A 39 -2.80 -9.86 1.25
N VAL A 40 -3.43 -9.24 0.24
CA VAL A 40 -2.85 -8.10 -0.49
C VAL A 40 -2.90 -6.81 0.32
N LEU A 41 -3.81 -6.69 1.28
CA LEU A 41 -3.86 -5.57 2.21
C LEU A 41 -2.86 -5.83 3.34
N VAL A 42 -1.84 -5.00 3.43
CA VAL A 42 -0.75 -5.14 4.40
C VAL A 42 -0.80 -3.98 5.40
N GLY A 43 -0.81 -4.31 6.68
CA GLY A 43 -0.74 -3.34 7.78
C GLY A 43 0.66 -3.21 8.34
N ALA A 44 1.03 -2.02 8.80
CA ALA A 44 2.29 -1.79 9.52
C ALA A 44 2.17 -0.60 10.47
N ASN A 45 2.97 -0.59 11.54
CA ASN A 45 3.03 0.55 12.46
C ASN A 45 3.70 1.73 11.77
N HIS A 46 2.94 2.80 11.52
CA HIS A 46 3.46 4.03 10.92
C HIS A 46 3.52 5.15 11.98
N PRO A 47 4.64 5.89 12.11
CA PRO A 47 4.85 6.85 13.20
C PRO A 47 3.83 8.02 13.23
N ARG A 48 3.19 8.31 12.10
CA ARG A 48 2.17 9.37 11.97
C ARG A 48 0.76 8.90 11.62
N LEU A 49 0.59 7.63 11.23
CA LEU A 49 -0.67 7.13 10.68
C LEU A 49 -1.10 5.90 11.49
N PRO A 50 -2.04 6.06 12.44
CA PRO A 50 -2.61 4.91 13.12
C PRO A 50 -3.29 3.99 12.09
N ASP A 51 -3.21 2.69 12.30
CA ASP A 51 -3.82 1.67 11.43
C ASP A 51 -3.43 1.79 9.95
N TYR A 52 -2.19 2.20 9.67
CA TYR A 52 -1.69 2.31 8.31
C TYR A 52 -1.83 0.98 7.55
N GLN A 53 -2.55 1.05 6.44
CA GLN A 53 -2.69 -0.03 5.48
C GLN A 53 -2.16 0.39 4.11
N SER A 54 -1.60 -0.57 3.39
CA SER A 54 -1.13 -0.40 2.02
C SER A 54 -1.43 -1.63 1.18
N ILE A 55 -1.17 -1.53 -0.12
CA ILE A 55 -1.24 -2.63 -1.07
C ILE A 55 0.14 -3.30 -1.14
N GLY A 56 0.19 -4.57 -0.77
CA GLY A 56 1.38 -5.42 -0.89
C GLY A 56 1.65 -5.85 -2.33
N LEU A 57 2.77 -6.55 -2.55
CA LEU A 57 3.14 -7.08 -3.87
C LEU A 57 2.04 -7.96 -4.43
N PRO A 58 1.53 -7.77 -5.66
CA PRO A 58 0.34 -8.46 -6.18
C PRO A 58 0.53 -9.96 -6.47
N ILE A 59 1.71 -10.50 -6.17
CA ILE A 59 2.10 -11.88 -6.45
C ILE A 59 2.49 -12.60 -5.16
N THR A 60 2.39 -13.93 -5.20
CA THR A 60 2.93 -14.83 -4.18
C THR A 60 4.05 -15.65 -4.79
N TRP A 61 5.01 -16.05 -3.96
CA TRP A 61 6.11 -16.93 -4.32
C TRP A 61 6.01 -18.17 -3.44
N ASP A 62 5.84 -19.35 -4.04
CA ASP A 62 5.64 -20.62 -3.32
C ASP A 62 4.51 -20.54 -2.26
N GLY A 63 3.43 -19.83 -2.59
CA GLY A 63 2.29 -19.61 -1.68
C GLY A 63 2.49 -18.54 -0.61
N VAL A 64 3.66 -17.90 -0.56
CA VAL A 64 4.00 -16.86 0.43
C VAL A 64 4.12 -15.50 -0.25
N ARG A 65 3.43 -14.49 0.30
CA ARG A 65 3.62 -13.10 -0.12
C ARG A 65 4.83 -12.50 0.60
N PRO A 66 5.79 -11.87 -0.10
CA PRO A 66 6.88 -11.19 0.58
C PRO A 66 6.37 -10.07 1.48
N ALA A 67 6.92 -10.00 2.70
CA ALA A 67 6.51 -9.02 3.69
C ALA A 67 6.99 -7.60 3.37
N VAL A 68 6.22 -6.60 3.82
CA VAL A 68 6.66 -5.20 3.82
C VAL A 68 7.76 -5.03 4.87
N ARG A 69 8.92 -4.51 4.45
CA ARG A 69 10.08 -4.36 5.33
C ARG A 69 10.04 -3.11 6.19
N ARG A 70 9.53 -2.00 5.64
CA ARG A 70 9.44 -0.69 6.29
C ARG A 70 8.25 0.08 5.74
N VAL A 71 7.70 0.95 6.55
CA VAL A 71 6.74 1.96 6.10
C VAL A 71 7.45 3.05 5.27
N PRO A 72 6.72 3.85 4.47
CA PRO A 72 7.32 5.01 3.83
C PRO A 72 8.01 5.92 4.85
N PRO A 73 9.26 6.36 4.58
CA PRO A 73 10.00 7.18 5.52
C PRO A 73 9.38 8.57 5.66
N LEU A 74 9.57 9.18 6.82
CA LEU A 74 9.32 10.60 7.01
C LEU A 74 10.29 11.44 6.18
N LEU A 75 9.89 12.69 5.93
CA LEU A 75 10.76 13.66 5.30
C LEU A 75 12.06 13.81 6.10
N GLY A 76 13.20 13.53 5.46
CA GLY A 76 14.53 13.63 6.08
C GLY A 76 14.92 12.48 7.02
N GLU A 77 14.09 11.46 7.21
CA GLU A 77 14.32 10.38 8.21
C GLU A 77 15.71 9.75 8.09
N HIS A 78 16.19 9.58 6.86
CA HIS A 78 17.48 8.93 6.58
C HIS A 78 18.53 9.90 6.01
N SER A 79 18.31 11.22 6.04
CA SER A 79 19.24 12.19 5.46
C SER A 79 20.64 12.12 6.09
N GLY A 80 20.70 11.98 7.42
CA GLY A 80 21.96 11.80 8.14
C GLY A 80 22.67 10.51 7.75
N ASP A 81 21.96 9.38 7.76
CA ASP A 81 22.50 8.06 7.42
C ASP A 81 23.12 8.04 6.01
N VAL A 82 22.41 8.61 5.03
CA VAL A 82 22.88 8.68 3.64
C VAL A 82 24.11 9.59 3.52
N LEU A 83 24.12 10.75 4.17
CA LEU A 83 25.27 11.66 4.13
C LEU A 83 26.51 11.04 4.78
N THR A 84 26.36 10.37 5.92
CA THR A 84 27.46 9.64 6.56
C THR A 84 27.94 8.49 5.68
N TRP A 85 27.04 7.76 5.01
CA TRP A 85 27.43 6.74 4.04
C TRP A 85 28.24 7.30 2.85
N LEU A 86 27.96 8.55 2.46
CA LEU A 86 28.70 9.26 1.41
C LEU A 86 30.03 9.88 1.89
N GLY A 87 30.39 9.73 3.17
CA GLY A 87 31.66 10.20 3.73
C GLY A 87 31.61 11.56 4.44
N TYR A 88 30.42 12.15 4.62
CA TYR A 88 30.27 13.35 5.45
C TYR A 88 30.45 12.99 6.93
N THR A 89 31.12 13.86 7.67
CA THR A 89 31.27 13.69 9.11
C THR A 89 29.97 14.06 9.84
N LEU A 90 29.85 13.63 11.09
CA LEU A 90 28.72 14.05 11.95
C LEU A 90 28.71 15.58 12.18
N ASP A 91 29.85 16.25 12.06
CA ASP A 91 29.93 17.71 12.14
C ASP A 91 29.35 18.38 10.89
N ASP A 92 29.67 17.86 9.71
CA ASP A 92 29.11 18.36 8.45
C ASP A 92 27.58 18.20 8.44
N VAL A 93 27.06 17.03 8.84
CA VAL A 93 25.62 16.76 8.90
C VAL A 93 24.93 17.72 9.89
N ARG A 94 25.54 17.95 11.07
CA ARG A 94 25.01 18.92 12.04
C ARG A 94 25.00 20.34 11.49
N SER A 95 26.05 20.75 10.78
CA SER A 95 26.12 22.06 10.14
C SER A 95 25.05 22.22 9.06
N LEU A 96 24.85 21.21 8.20
CA LEU A 96 23.85 21.25 7.14
C LEU A 96 22.43 21.36 7.71
N ARG A 97 22.14 20.61 8.79
CA ARG A 97 20.86 20.70 9.50
C ARG A 97 20.68 22.07 10.17
N GLY A 98 21.71 22.57 10.85
CA GLY A 98 21.70 23.90 11.49
C GLY A 98 21.46 25.04 10.50
N ASN A 99 21.95 24.89 9.26
CA ASN A 99 21.75 25.84 8.17
C ASN A 99 20.42 25.64 7.40
N GLY A 100 19.59 24.66 7.78
CA GLY A 100 18.31 24.36 7.13
C GLY A 100 18.42 23.74 5.74
N VAL A 101 19.60 23.23 5.35
CA VAL A 101 19.84 22.59 4.05
C VAL A 101 19.21 21.20 4.00
N ILE A 102 19.18 20.51 5.15
CA ILE A 102 18.55 19.20 5.34
C ILE A 102 17.62 19.24 6.55
N GLN A 103 16.66 18.33 6.59
CA GLN A 103 15.70 18.16 7.70
C GLN A 103 16.30 17.30 8.82
#